data_AF-A0A8N1S781-F1
#
_entry.id   AF-A0A8N1S781-F1
#
_cell.length_a   1.000
_cell.length_b   1.000
_cell.length_c   1.000
_cell.angle_alpha   90.00
_cell.angle_beta   90.00
_cell.angle_gamma   90.00
#
_symmetry.space_group_name_H-M   'P 1'
#
loop_
_entity.id
_entity.type
_entity.pdbx_description
1 polymer ?
#
loop_
_entity_poly.entity_id
_entity_poly.type
_entity_poly.pdbx_seq_one_letter_code
_entity_poly.pdbx_strand_id
1 'polypeptide(L)' 'MNSIKVINDVFEIEWLQLEPDVRKDLLIITRCGTIPIEFTSAYVIPMNLDSFVDLLKTSYSVYNILQQMRDTSI' A
#
# COMPACT_ATOMS: atom_id res chain seq x y z
N MET A 1 2.88 -4.03 2.93
CA MET A 1 2.13 -5.23 3.36
C MET A 1 0.76 -5.15 2.70
N ASN A 2 0.46 -6.02 1.73
CA ASN A 2 -0.79 -5.95 0.99
C ASN A 2 -1.85 -6.77 1.74
N SER A 3 -2.73 -6.10 2.48
CA SER A 3 -3.79 -6.76 3.27
C SER A 3 -4.73 -7.61 2.43
N ILE A 4 -4.84 -7.31 1.13
CA ILE A 4 -5.68 -8.07 0.18
C ILE A 4 -5.11 -9.46 -0.06
N LYS A 5 -3.78 -9.61 -0.07
CA LYS A 5 -3.15 -10.94 -0.24
C LYS A 5 -3.51 -11.88 0.92
N VAL A 6 -3.46 -11.38 2.15
CA VAL A 6 -3.83 -12.16 3.34
C VAL A 6 -5.28 -12.65 3.26
N ILE A 7 -6.20 -11.83 2.73
CA ILE A 7 -7.60 -12.22 2.54
C ILE A 7 -7.73 -13.32 1.48
N ASN A 8 -7.01 -13.20 0.36
CA ASN A 8 -7.02 -14.20 -0.70
C ASN A 8 -6.50 -15.54 -0.19
N ASP A 9 -5.39 -15.53 0.55
CA ASP A 9 -4.79 -16.73 1.14
C ASP A 9 -5.75 -17.39 2.16
N VAL A 10 -6.47 -16.57 2.96
CA VAL A 10 -7.48 -17.06 3.92
C VAL A 10 -8.70 -17.67 3.21
N PHE A 11 -9.08 -17.14 2.04
CA PHE A 11 -10.19 -17.68 1.26
C PHE A 11 -9.92 -19.09 0.73
N GLU A 12 -8.66 -19.42 0.44
CA GLU A 12 -8.23 -20.73 -0.09
C GLU A 12 -8.17 -21.85 0.97
N ILE A 13 -8.40 -21.55 2.25
CA ILE A 13 -8.37 -22.55 3.34
C ILE A 13 -9.60 -23.47 3.29
N GLU A 14 -9.45 -24.72 3.70
CA GLU A 14 -10.57 -25.67 3.88
C GLU A 14 -11.41 -25.33 5.13
N TRP A 15 -12.24 -24.28 5.05
CA TRP A 15 -13.03 -23.69 6.14
C TRP A 15 -13.83 -24.69 6.98
N LEU A 16 -14.35 -25.74 6.33
CA LEU A 16 -15.19 -26.76 6.97
C LEU A 16 -14.41 -27.64 7.94
N GLN A 17 -13.09 -27.75 7.77
CA GLN A 17 -12.22 -28.54 8.65
C GLN A 17 -11.67 -27.73 9.83
N LEU A 18 -11.88 -26.42 9.84
CA LEU A 18 -11.42 -25.54 10.92
C LEU A 18 -12.33 -25.66 12.14
N GLU A 19 -11.71 -25.60 13.32
CA GLU A 19 -12.40 -25.44 14.60
C GLU A 19 -13.22 -24.13 14.61
N PRO A 20 -14.40 -24.09 15.26
CA PRO A 20 -15.26 -22.91 15.27
C PRO A 20 -14.57 -21.62 15.73
N ASP A 21 -13.67 -21.71 16.71
CA ASP A 21 -12.93 -20.55 17.24
C ASP A 21 -11.92 -20.01 16.21
N VAL A 22 -11.17 -20.89 15.54
CA VAL A 22 -10.26 -20.51 14.45
C VAL A 22 -11.02 -19.86 13.29
N ARG A 23 -12.19 -20.41 12.95
CA ARG A 23 -13.05 -19.84 11.90
C ARG A 23 -13.52 -18.42 12.26
N LYS A 24 -13.87 -18.19 13.51
CA LYS A 24 -14.31 -16.90 14.03
C LYS A 24 -13.17 -15.87 13.99
N ASP A 25 -11.96 -16.27 14.36
CA ASP A 25 -10.78 -15.40 14.32
C ASP A 25 -10.42 -15.02 12.88
N LEU A 26 -10.42 -15.97 11.94
CA LEU A 26 -10.23 -15.68 10.52
C LEU A 26 -11.30 -14.75 9.94
N LEU A 27 -12.54 -14.87 10.41
CA LEU A 27 -13.63 -13.98 10.01
C LEU A 27 -13.36 -12.53 10.44
N ILE A 28 -12.83 -12.34 11.66
CA ILE A 28 -12.44 -11.03 12.19
C ILE A 28 -11.26 -10.47 11.37
N ILE A 29 -10.23 -11.28 11.11
CA ILE A 29 -9.06 -10.89 10.32
C ILE A 29 -9.47 -10.47 8.91
N THR A 30 -10.32 -11.27 8.25
CA THR A 30 -10.83 -10.98 6.90
C THR A 30 -11.60 -9.67 6.89
N ARG A 31 -12.48 -9.46 7.87
CA ARG A 31 -13.26 -8.22 7.99
C ARG A 31 -12.38 -7.00 8.21
N CYS A 32 -11.35 -7.09 9.05
CA CYS A 32 -10.37 -6.02 9.23
C CYS A 32 -9.51 -5.79 7.98
N GLY A 33 -9.23 -6.83 7.20
CA GLY A 33 -8.44 -6.73 5.97
C GLY A 33 -9.18 -6.09 4.79
N THR A 34 -10.52 -6.17 4.76
CA THR A 34 -11.34 -5.60 3.66
C THR A 34 -11.37 -4.07 3.64
N ILE A 35 -11.00 -3.43 4.75
CA ILE A 35 -10.83 -1.98 4.84
C ILE A 35 -9.35 -1.73 5.15
N PRO A 36 -8.47 -1.73 4.13
CA PRO A 36 -7.07 -1.47 4.36
C PRO A 36 -6.90 -0.10 5.03
N ILE A 37 -5.97 -0.01 6.00
CA ILE A 37 -5.53 1.28 6.56
C ILE A 37 -4.73 1.98 5.45
N GLU A 38 -5.44 2.71 4.60
CA GLU A 38 -4.82 3.55 3.58
C GLU A 38 -4.60 4.94 4.16
N PHE A 39 -3.34 5.29 4.37
CA PHE A 39 -2.98 6.65 4.71
C PHE A 39 -3.14 7.51 3.47
N THR A 40 -4.19 8.33 3.39
CA THR A 40 -4.33 9.29 2.30
C THR A 40 -3.66 10.61 2.69
N SER A 41 -2.77 11.16 1.85
CA SER A 41 -2.31 12.56 1.95
C SER A 41 -2.91 13.38 0.80
N ALA A 42 -2.98 14.70 0.97
CA ALA A 42 -3.58 15.61 -0.02
C ALA A 42 -4.94 15.12 -0.57
N TYR A 43 -5.84 14.70 0.34
CA TYR A 43 -7.23 14.24 0.13
C TYR A 43 -7.44 13.00 -0.78
N VAL A 44 -6.49 12.64 -1.65
CA VAL A 44 -6.67 11.60 -2.68
C VAL A 44 -5.41 10.78 -3.01
N ILE A 45 -4.24 11.08 -2.42
CA ILE A 45 -3.00 10.35 -2.74
C ILE A 45 -2.80 9.23 -1.71
N PRO A 46 -2.82 7.94 -2.10
CA PRO A 46 -2.48 6.85 -1.20
C PRO A 46 -0.99 6.93 -0.83
N MET A 47 -0.66 7.14 0.44
CA MET A 47 0.70 7.02 0.97
C MET A 47 1.05 5.54 1.17
N ASN A 48 1.33 4.86 0.06
CA ASN A 48 2.02 3.58 0.05
C ASN A 48 3.49 3.77 -0.36
N LEU A 49 4.28 2.70 -0.29
CA LEU A 49 5.70 2.73 -0.62
C LEU A 49 5.96 3.18 -2.06
N ASP A 50 5.11 2.76 -2.99
CA ASP A 50 5.21 3.11 -4.41
C ASP A 50 5.05 4.63 -4.59
N SER A 51 4.02 5.21 -3.98
CA SER A 51 3.76 6.66 -4.02
C SER A 51 4.87 7.46 -3.35
N PHE A 52 5.49 6.94 -2.28
CA PHE A 52 6.66 7.56 -1.66
C PHE A 52 7.87 7.57 -2.61
N VAL A 53 8.14 6.44 -3.28
CA VAL A 53 9.22 6.32 -4.26
C VAL A 53 8.98 7.25 -5.44
N ASP A 54 7.75 7.35 -5.94
CA ASP A 54 7.40 8.22 -7.06
C ASP A 54 7.53 9.71 -6.71
N LEU A 55 7.21 10.09 -5.47
CA LEU A 55 7.45 11.44 -4.96
C LEU A 55 8.95 11.78 -4.97
N LEU A 56 9.81 10.86 -4.52
CA LEU A 56 11.26 11.04 -4.54
C LEU A 56 11.81 11.16 -5.96
N LYS A 57 11.39 10.29 -6.88
CA LYS A 57 11.79 10.34 -8.30
C LYS A 57 11.39 11.66 -8.95
N THR A 58 10.17 12.13 -8.68
CA THR A 58 9.67 13.41 -9.20
C THR A 58 10.49 14.57 -8.66
N SER A 59 10.73 14.60 -7.34
CA SER A 59 11.54 15.63 -6.69
C SER A 59 12.96 15.68 -7.25
N TYR A 60 13.58 14.52 -7.47
CA TYR A 60 14.92 14.41 -8.03
C TYR A 60 14.97 14.84 -9.50
N SER A 61 13.95 14.47 -10.29
CA SER A 61 13.83 14.90 -11.69
C SER A 61 13.71 16.43 -11.80
N VAL A 62 12.88 17.04 -10.96
CA VAL A 62 12.76 18.51 -10.86
C VAL A 62 14.10 19.13 -10.46
N TYR A 63 14.78 18.58 -9.45
CA TYR A 63 16.11 19.04 -9.04
C TYR A 63 17.12 19.01 -10.20
N ASN A 64 17.18 17.91 -10.95
CA ASN A 64 18.10 17.78 -12.08
C ASN A 64 17.83 18.80 -13.18
N ILE A 65 16.56 19.06 -13.49
CA ILE A 65 16.17 20.11 -14.46
C ILE A 65 16.63 21.48 -13.97
N LEU A 66 16.35 21.81 -12.70
CA LEU A 66 16.74 23.09 -12.11
C LEU A 66 18.26 23.27 -12.07
N GLN A 67 19.00 22.19 -11.81
CA GLN A 67 20.46 22.19 -11.82
C GLN A 67 21.00 22.39 -13.24
N GLN A 68 20.47 21.67 -14.23
CA GLN A 68 20.85 21.85 -15.63
C GLN A 68 20.57 23.27 -16.13
N MET A 69 19.42 23.86 -15.76
CA MET A 69 19.11 25.26 -16.10
C MET A 69 20.13 26.22 -15.49
N ARG A 70 20.53 26.01 -14.23
CA ARG A 70 21.59 26.80 -13.59
C ARG A 70 22.92 26.67 -14.34
N ASP A 71 23.32 25.45 -14.70
CA ASP A 71 24.60 25.18 -15.35
C ASP A 71 24.64 25.68 -16.81
N THR A 72 23.50 25.71 -17.50
CA THR A 72 23.37 26.23 -18.88
C THR A 72 23.31 27.77 -18.93
N SER A 73 23.02 28.42 -17.80
CA SER A 73 22.90 29.89 -17.70
C SER A 73 24.24 30.59 -17.38
N ILE A 74 25.34 29.83 -17.37
CA ILE A 74 26.75 30.28 -17.22
C ILE A 74 27.43 30.13 -18.57
#